data_AF-A0AAN6LEE2-F1
#
_entry.id   AF-A0AAN6LEE2-F1
#
_cell.length_a   1.000
_cell.length_b   1.000
_cell.length_c   1.000
_cell.angle_alpha   90.00
_cell.angle_beta   90.00
_cell.angle_gamma   90.00
#
_symmetry.space_group_name_H-M   'P 1'
#
loop_
_entity.id
_entity.type
_entity.pdbx_description
1 polymer ?
#
loop_
_entity_poly.entity_id
_entity_poly.type
_entity_poly.pdbx_seq_one_letter_code
_entity_poly.pdbx_strand_id
1 'polypeptide(L)'
;ERYPDTRPSFFSFRFWHYATAKAFVEKPDLADDVCLDSGCTMTLVDRKWLRNQDPNVKIIQSKPVTVRGIGKGSVSSEIVTIPLHLPATLPDGKSIIARLFIEAHIVDNLRPSWIFLGAFCVSR
;
A
#
# COMPACT_ATOMS: atom_id res chain seq x y z
N GLU A 1 54.34 -5.52 -8.42
CA GLU A 1 53.66 -4.94 -7.23
C GLU A 1 52.18 -4.78 -7.50
N ARG A 2 51.33 -5.45 -6.71
CA ARG A 2 49.89 -5.22 -6.68
C ARG A 2 49.58 -4.34 -5.48
N TYR A 3 48.90 -3.23 -5.73
CA TYR A 3 48.23 -2.45 -4.69
C TYR A 3 47.17 -3.34 -4.01
N PRO A 4 47.06 -3.39 -2.68
CA PRO A 4 45.96 -4.10 -2.04
C PRO A 4 44.66 -3.30 -2.25
N ASP A 5 43.72 -3.90 -2.98
CA ASP A 5 42.35 -3.39 -3.13
C ASP A 5 41.59 -3.63 -1.82
N THR A 6 41.64 -2.66 -0.92
CA THR A 6 40.81 -2.65 0.29
C THR A 6 39.39 -2.18 -0.05
N ARG A 7 38.63 -3.00 -0.78
CA ARG A 7 37.18 -2.85 -0.85
C ARG A 7 36.56 -3.69 0.27
N PRO A 8 35.87 -3.09 1.24
CA PRO A 8 35.13 -3.87 2.22
C PRO A 8 34.03 -4.65 1.51
N SER A 9 33.95 -5.92 1.89
CA SER A 9 32.97 -6.92 1.50
C SER A 9 31.53 -6.38 1.49
N PHE A 10 30.84 -6.54 0.36
CA PHE A 10 29.40 -6.75 0.22
C PHE A 10 28.51 -6.27 1.38
N PHE A 11 28.31 -4.95 1.52
CA PHE A 11 27.11 -4.44 2.18
C PHE A 11 25.95 -4.56 1.19
N SER A 12 25.25 -5.70 1.19
CA SER A 12 23.96 -5.79 0.53
C SER A 12 22.96 -4.95 1.33
N PHE A 13 22.68 -3.73 0.90
CA PHE A 13 21.60 -2.93 1.49
C PHE A 13 20.27 -3.57 1.06
N ARG A 14 19.67 -4.38 1.95
CA ARG A 14 18.35 -5.01 1.77
C ARG A 14 17.22 -4.20 2.42
N PHE A 15 17.34 -2.87 2.46
CA PHE A 15 16.28 -2.02 2.98
C PHE A 15 15.57 -1.39 1.81
N TRP A 16 14.38 -1.90 1.51
CA TRP A 16 13.49 -1.21 0.61
C TRP A 16 12.95 0.03 1.33
N HIS A 17 13.26 1.21 0.82
CA HIS A 17 12.68 2.46 1.30
C HIS A 17 11.46 2.79 0.45
N TYR A 18 10.28 2.51 1.01
CA TYR A 18 9.01 2.94 0.44
C TYR A 18 8.48 4.11 1.27
N ALA A 19 7.83 5.07 0.62
CA ALA A 19 7.09 6.10 1.33
C ALA A 19 5.88 5.46 2.00
N THR A 20 5.67 5.76 3.29
CA THR A 20 4.56 5.20 4.06
C THR A 20 3.74 6.30 4.72
N ALA A 21 2.47 6.00 4.96
CA ALA A 21 1.56 6.83 5.75
C ALA A 21 0.72 5.93 6.66
N LYS A 22 0.15 6.50 7.72
CA LYS A 22 -0.91 5.81 8.48
C LYS A 22 -2.23 5.96 7.72
N ALA A 23 -3.02 4.90 7.65
CA ALA A 23 -4.37 4.97 7.13
C ALA A 23 -5.32 3.98 7.80
N PHE A 24 -6.62 4.30 7.77
CA PHE A 24 -7.70 3.43 8.23
C PHE A 24 -8.95 3.55 7.35
N VAL A 25 -9.83 2.55 7.38
CA VAL A 25 -11.09 2.58 6.63
C VAL A 25 -12.25 3.05 7.50
N GLU A 26 -12.53 2.36 8.61
CA GLU A 26 -13.69 2.66 9.46
C GLU A 26 -13.27 3.38 10.75
N LYS A 27 -12.30 2.82 11.48
CA LYS A 27 -11.97 3.28 12.83
C LYS A 27 -10.52 3.75 12.96
N PRO A 28 -10.25 4.92 13.56
CA PRO A 28 -8.89 5.47 13.70
C PRO A 28 -7.92 4.60 14.51
N ASP A 29 -8.43 3.79 15.45
CA ASP A 29 -7.63 2.87 16.27
C ASP A 29 -7.05 1.69 15.47
N LEU A 30 -7.61 1.42 14.28
CA LEU A 30 -7.10 0.45 13.33
C LEU A 30 -6.10 1.06 12.34
N ALA A 31 -5.65 2.30 12.54
CA ALA A 31 -4.69 2.93 11.65
C ALA A 31 -3.40 2.11 11.52
N ASP A 32 -3.09 1.71 10.29
CA ASP A 32 -1.95 0.88 9.96
C ASP A 32 -1.07 1.55 8.89
N ASP A 33 0.16 1.10 8.74
CA ASP A 33 1.05 1.61 7.70
C ASP A 33 0.56 1.19 6.31
N VAL A 34 0.59 2.15 5.40
CA VAL A 34 0.24 1.97 3.99
C VAL A 34 1.40 2.42 3.12
N CYS A 35 1.61 1.74 1.99
CA CYS A 35 2.66 2.10 1.05
C CYS A 35 2.12 3.08 0.01
N LEU A 36 2.79 4.23 -0.12
CA LEU A 36 2.56 5.21 -1.17
C LEU A 36 3.49 4.88 -2.33
N ASP A 37 2.94 4.32 -3.41
CA ASP A 37 3.72 3.84 -4.55
C ASP A 37 3.26 4.50 -5.85
N SER A 38 3.95 5.57 -6.24
CA SER A 38 3.73 6.24 -7.52
C SER A 38 4.07 5.37 -8.73
N GLY A 39 4.85 4.28 -8.54
CA GLY A 39 5.14 3.29 -9.56
C GLY A 39 4.00 2.29 -9.78
N CYS A 40 3.02 2.24 -8.87
CA CYS A 40 1.87 1.36 -9.01
C CYS A 40 0.79 2.04 -9.86
N THR A 41 0.42 1.44 -10.99
CA THR A 41 -0.61 1.99 -11.88
C THR A 41 -2.02 1.86 -11.29
N MET A 42 -2.24 0.87 -10.43
CA MET A 42 -3.52 0.59 -9.79
C MET A 42 -3.33 0.45 -8.29
N THR A 43 -4.34 0.77 -7.50
CA THR A 43 -4.27 0.54 -6.06
C THR A 43 -4.53 -0.93 -5.76
N LEU A 44 -3.71 -1.51 -4.88
CA LEU A 44 -3.80 -2.90 -4.44
C LEU A 44 -4.03 -2.95 -2.95
N VAL A 45 -4.93 -3.80 -2.48
CA VAL A 45 -5.17 -4.02 -1.06
C VAL A 45 -5.09 -5.50 -0.70
N ASP A 46 -4.43 -5.80 0.41
CA ASP A 46 -4.44 -7.16 0.96
C ASP A 46 -5.82 -7.50 1.54
N ARG A 47 -6.34 -8.68 1.20
CA ARG A 47 -7.65 -9.13 1.69
C ARG A 47 -7.72 -9.20 3.21
N LYS A 48 -6.68 -9.71 3.88
CA LYS A 48 -6.67 -9.85 5.34
C LYS A 48 -6.66 -8.48 6.00
N TRP A 49 -5.84 -7.56 5.50
CA TRP A 49 -5.85 -6.17 5.95
C TRP A 49 -7.25 -5.56 5.80
N LEU A 50 -7.85 -5.68 4.62
CA LEU A 50 -9.17 -5.13 4.32
C LEU A 50 -10.26 -5.65 5.27
N ARG A 51 -10.28 -6.97 5.53
CA ARG A 51 -11.26 -7.59 6.44
C ARG A 51 -11.04 -7.23 7.90
N ASN A 52 -9.81 -6.92 8.30
CA ASN A 52 -9.53 -6.39 9.64
C ASN A 52 -10.04 -4.96 9.80
N GLN A 53 -9.93 -4.15 8.73
CA GLN A 53 -10.40 -2.76 8.72
C GLN A 53 -11.91 -2.63 8.65
N ASP A 54 -12.55 -3.46 7.82
CA ASP A 54 -14.00 -3.54 7.66
C ASP A 54 -14.41 -4.99 7.34
N PRO A 55 -14.89 -5.76 8.35
CA PRO A 55 -15.35 -7.12 8.15
C PRO A 55 -16.50 -7.26 7.15
N ASN A 56 -17.35 -6.22 7.04
CA ASN A 56 -18.58 -6.22 6.25
C ASN A 56 -18.40 -5.58 4.87
N VAL A 57 -17.15 -5.26 4.49
CA VAL A 57 -16.88 -4.58 3.24
C VAL A 57 -17.46 -5.33 2.03
N LYS A 58 -18.07 -4.57 1.13
CA LYS A 58 -18.67 -5.08 -0.09
C LYS A 58 -17.61 -5.25 -1.18
N ILE A 59 -17.31 -6.50 -1.52
CA ILE A 59 -16.41 -6.87 -2.60
C ILE A 59 -17.21 -7.08 -3.89
N ILE A 60 -16.70 -6.57 -5.01
CA ILE A 60 -17.32 -6.69 -6.33
C ILE A 60 -16.40 -7.52 -7.22
N GLN A 61 -16.96 -8.43 -8.01
CA GLN A 61 -16.21 -9.16 -9.03
C GLN A 61 -15.87 -8.24 -10.20
N SER A 62 -14.61 -8.25 -10.62
CA SER A 62 -14.10 -7.50 -11.75
C SER A 62 -13.58 -8.43 -12.85
N LYS A 63 -13.31 -7.87 -14.03
CA LYS A 63 -12.51 -8.59 -15.02
C LYS A 63 -11.14 -8.93 -14.40
N PRO A 64 -10.61 -10.15 -14.62
CA PRO A 64 -9.29 -10.52 -14.12
C PRO A 64 -8.20 -9.59 -14.64
N VAL A 65 -7.39 -9.06 -13.73
CA VAL A 65 -6.22 -8.22 -14.02
C VAL A 65 -4.98 -8.91 -13.48
N THR A 66 -3.94 -9.01 -14.31
CA THR A 66 -2.65 -9.55 -13.87
C THR A 66 -1.85 -8.43 -13.20
N VAL A 67 -1.56 -8.63 -11.92
CA VAL A 67 -0.71 -7.76 -11.11
C VAL A 67 0.74 -8.26 -11.18
N ARG A 68 1.65 -7.39 -11.63
CA ARG A 68 3.09 -7.65 -11.73
C ARG A 68 3.84 -6.81 -10.70
N GLY A 69 5.05 -7.22 -10.33
CA GLY A 69 5.91 -6.44 -9.41
C GLY A 69 5.75 -6.77 -7.93
N ILE A 70 4.72 -7.52 -7.52
CA ILE A 70 4.48 -7.97 -6.14
C ILE A 70 4.99 -9.39 -5.84
N GLY A 71 5.90 -9.92 -6.69
CA GLY A 71 6.44 -11.28 -6.59
C GLY A 71 5.92 -12.21 -7.68
N LYS A 72 5.44 -13.42 -7.32
CA LYS A 72 4.82 -14.35 -8.27
C LYS A 72 3.55 -13.68 -8.80
N GLY A 73 3.51 -13.41 -10.11
CA GLY A 73 2.42 -12.66 -10.74
C GLY A 73 1.06 -13.14 -10.22
N SER A 74 0.30 -12.22 -9.63
CA SER A 74 -0.99 -12.52 -9.01
C SER A 74 -2.10 -12.03 -9.92
N VAL A 75 -3.21 -12.76 -9.95
CA VAL A 75 -4.41 -12.33 -10.70
C VAL A 75 -5.39 -11.79 -9.68
N SER A 76 -5.81 -10.54 -9.87
CA SER A 76 -6.93 -9.94 -9.12
C SER A 76 -8.18 -9.99 -9.99
N SER A 77 -9.25 -10.59 -9.49
CA SER A 77 -10.58 -10.57 -10.12
C SER A 77 -11.62 -9.91 -9.22
N GLU A 78 -11.19 -9.24 -8.16
CA GLU A 78 -12.04 -8.56 -7.20
C GLU A 78 -11.57 -7.12 -7.03
N ILE A 79 -12.54 -6.23 -6.85
CA ILE A 79 -12.32 -4.82 -6.51
C ILE A 79 -13.17 -4.44 -5.31
N VAL A 80 -12.75 -3.37 -4.64
CA VAL A 80 -13.48 -2.73 -3.55
C VAL A 80 -13.39 -1.22 -3.70
N THR A 81 -14.45 -0.52 -3.32
CA THR A 81 -14.42 0.93 -3.13
C THR A 81 -14.51 1.23 -1.65
N ILE A 82 -13.49 1.87 -1.08
CA ILE A 82 -13.41 2.18 0.36
C ILE A 82 -13.11 3.65 0.62
N PRO A 83 -13.64 4.24 1.72
CA PRO A 83 -13.19 5.53 2.21
C PRO A 83 -11.88 5.34 2.99
N LEU A 84 -10.75 5.65 2.38
CA LEU A 84 -9.47 5.68 3.06
C LEU A 84 -9.29 7.02 3.80
N HIS A 85 -8.96 6.93 5.08
CA HIS A 85 -8.69 8.07 5.94
C HIS A 85 -7.20 8.16 6.23
N LEU A 86 -6.60 9.32 5.97
CA LEU A 86 -5.19 9.63 6.20
C LEU A 86 -5.10 10.69 7.31
N PRO A 87 -4.83 10.30 8.56
CA PRO A 87 -4.56 11.26 9.63
C PRO A 87 -3.22 11.97 9.39
N ALA A 88 -3.20 13.27 9.64
CA ALA A 88 -1.99 14.07 9.57
C ALA A 88 -2.00 15.15 10.66
N THR A 89 -0.81 15.54 11.10
CA THR A 89 -0.61 16.70 11.97
C THR A 89 0.04 17.80 11.14
N LEU A 90 -0.63 18.94 11.06
CA LEU A 90 -0.14 20.13 10.37
C LEU A 90 1.02 20.79 11.15
N PRO A 91 1.83 21.64 10.51
CA PRO A 91 2.94 22.33 11.18
C PRO A 91 2.53 23.19 12.38
N ASP A 92 1.28 23.65 12.42
CA ASP A 92 0.69 24.42 13.53
C ASP A 92 0.20 23.52 14.70
N GLY A 93 0.44 22.20 14.62
CA GLY A 93 0.02 21.22 15.61
C GLY A 93 -1.43 20.73 15.45
N LYS A 94 -2.19 21.26 14.48
CA LYS A 94 -3.58 20.84 14.26
C LYS A 94 -3.63 19.46 13.64
N SER A 95 -4.44 18.57 14.25
CA SER A 95 -4.73 17.26 13.66
C SER A 95 -5.85 17.38 12.63
N ILE A 96 -5.61 16.82 11.45
CA ILE A 96 -6.58 16.73 10.35
C ILE A 96 -6.69 15.30 9.86
N ILE A 97 -7.79 14.98 9.20
CA ILE A 97 -7.99 13.69 8.54
C ILE A 97 -8.41 13.99 7.10
N ALA A 98 -7.57 13.58 6.14
CA ALA A 98 -7.95 13.58 4.74
C ALA A 98 -8.74 12.30 4.44
N ARG A 99 -9.86 12.44 3.73
CA ARG A 99 -10.71 11.31 3.33
C ARG A 99 -10.73 11.19 1.82
N LEU A 100 -10.40 10.00 1.31
CA LEU A 100 -10.35 9.69 -0.12
C LEU A 100 -11.21 8.46 -0.38
N PHE A 101 -12.05 8.48 -1.41
CA PHE A 101 -12.71 7.27 -1.90
C PHE A 101 -11.84 6.64 -2.95
N ILE A 102 -11.35 5.44 -2.66
CA ILE A 102 -10.41 4.73 -3.52
C ILE A 102 -11.05 3.44 -4.05
N GLU A 103 -10.79 3.14 -5.32
CA GLU A 103 -11.02 1.81 -5.88
C GLU A 103 -9.70 1.03 -5.78
N ALA A 104 -9.76 -0.17 -5.20
CA ALA A 104 -8.60 -1.02 -5.01
C ALA A 104 -8.88 -2.44 -5.51
N HIS A 105 -7.91 -3.02 -6.21
CA HIS A 105 -7.88 -4.43 -6.55
C HIS A 105 -7.47 -5.26 -5.34
N ILE A 106 -8.18 -6.36 -5.09
CA ILE A 106 -7.92 -7.22 -3.94
C ILE A 106 -6.96 -8.33 -4.34
N VAL A 107 -5.89 -8.45 -3.57
CA VAL A 107 -4.89 -9.51 -3.70
C VAL A 107 -4.70 -10.22 -2.36
N ASP A 108 -4.24 -11.46 -2.41
CA ASP A 108 -3.98 -12.24 -1.21
C ASP A 108 -2.47 -12.29 -0.92
N ASN A 109 -2.11 -12.19 0.36
CA ASN A 109 -0.74 -12.32 0.87
C ASN A 109 0.22 -11.27 0.29
N LEU A 110 -0.25 -10.03 0.16
CA LEU A 110 0.60 -8.91 -0.21
C LEU A 110 1.71 -8.76 0.84
N ARG A 111 2.94 -8.49 0.40
CA ARG A 111 4.08 -8.24 1.28
C ARG A 111 4.66 -6.85 0.98
N PRO A 112 4.70 -5.93 1.95
CA PRO A 112 4.05 -6.01 3.28
C PRO A 112 2.52 -6.13 3.17
N SER A 113 1.85 -6.66 4.20
CA SER A 113 0.41 -6.94 4.22
C SER A 113 -0.43 -5.68 4.42
N TRP A 114 -0.23 -4.71 3.53
CA TRP A 114 -0.77 -3.36 3.57
C TRP A 114 -1.58 -3.08 2.28
N ILE A 115 -1.80 -1.80 2.01
CA ILE A 115 -2.29 -1.28 0.75
C ILE A 115 -1.15 -0.58 0.00
N PHE A 116 -1.08 -0.79 -1.32
CA PHE A 116 -0.27 0.02 -2.23
C PHE A 116 -1.17 1.04 -2.90
N LEU A 117 -0.99 2.31 -2.57
CA LEU A 117 -1.69 3.41 -3.21
C LEU A 117 -0.98 3.78 -4.51
N GLY A 118 -1.61 3.42 -5.63
CA GLY A 118 -1.13 3.74 -6.96
C GLY A 118 -1.45 5.16 -7.39
N ALA A 119 -0.76 5.63 -8.45
CA ALA A 119 -0.90 6.98 -8.98
C ALA A 119 -2.35 7.35 -9.35
N PHE A 120 -3.17 6.36 -9.74
CA PHE A 120 -4.56 6.58 -10.12
C PHE A 120 -5.50 6.94 -8.95
N CYS A 121 -5.08 6.72 -7.70
CA CYS A 121 -5.85 7.09 -6.50
C CYS A 121 -5.68 8.54 -6.06
N VAL A 122 -4.69 9.27 -6.59
CA VAL A 122 -4.35 10.63 -6.12
C VAL A 122 -5.03 11.73 -6.95
N SER A 123 -5.80 11.38 -7.99
CA SER A 123 -6.54 12.37 -8.78
C SER A 123 -7.91 11.86 -9.19
N ARG A 124 -8.96 12.37 -8.53
CA ARG A 124 -10.18 12.93 -9.13
C ARG A 124 -10.86 13.85 -8.13
#